data_AF-X1KDJ2-F1
#
_entry.id   AF-X1KDJ2-F1
#
_cell.length_a   1.000
_cell.length_b   1.000
_cell.length_c   1.000
_cell.angle_alpha   90.00
_cell.angle_beta   90.00
_cell.angle_gamma   90.00
#
_symmetry.space_group_name_H-M   'P 1'
#
loop_
_entity.id
_entity.type
_entity.pdbx_description
1 polymer ?
#
loop_
_entity_poly.entity_id
_entity_poly.type
_entity_poly.pdbx_seq_one_letter_code
_entity_poly.pdbx_strand_id
1 'polypeptide(L)' 'MKIKMSGDMMFSLRKLALLGAVGQPVKLSSVHFAEAIKSSVQTAGRRLQELEREGFVHR' A
#
# COMPACT_ATOMS: atom_id res chain seq x y z
N MET A 1 -8.93 -20.40 0.51
CA MET A 1 -7.84 -19.86 1.35
C MET A 1 -8.34 -18.56 1.98
N LYS A 2 -8.42 -18.44 3.31
CA LYS A 2 -8.77 -17.14 3.95
C LYS A 2 -7.49 -16.30 4.01
N ILE A 3 -7.41 -15.24 3.21
CA ILE A 3 -6.32 -14.27 3.28
C ILE A 3 -6.40 -13.59 4.65
N LYS A 4 -5.37 -13.73 5.48
CA LYS A 4 -5.31 -13.09 6.79
C LYS A 4 -4.69 -11.71 6.62
N MET A 5 -5.53 -10.68 6.59
CA MET A 5 -5.07 -9.29 6.52
C MET A 5 -4.24 -8.94 7.79
N SER A 6 -3.00 -8.49 7.61
CA SER A 6 -2.17 -7.99 8.71
C SER A 6 -2.53 -6.54 9.04
N GLY A 7 -2.24 -6.10 10.27
CA GLY A 7 -2.47 -4.70 10.67
C GLY A 7 -1.69 -3.71 9.80
N ASP A 8 -0.48 -4.08 9.38
CA ASP A 8 0.34 -3.28 8.47
C ASP A 8 -0.26 -3.15 7.08
N MET A 9 -0.83 -4.23 6.53
CA MET A 9 -1.51 -4.20 5.23
C MET A 9 -2.75 -3.31 5.28
N MET A 10 -3.57 -3.45 6.33
CA MET A 10 -4.74 -2.59 6.53
C MET A 10 -4.34 -1.11 6.65
N PHE A 11 -3.30 -0.82 7.42
CA PHE A 11 -2.77 0.54 7.55
C PHE A 11 -2.29 1.09 6.20
N SER A 12 -1.55 0.31 5.44
CA SER A 12 -1.06 0.69 4.11
C SER A 12 -2.20 0.94 3.12
N LEU A 13 -3.23 0.09 3.07
CA LEU A 13 -4.42 0.31 2.23
C LEU A 13 -5.16 1.58 2.61
N ARG A 14 -5.34 1.85 3.91
CA ARG A 14 -5.96 3.08 4.39
C ARG A 14 -5.17 4.32 3.96
N LYS A 15 -3.84 4.25 3.97
CA LYS A 15 -2.99 5.36 3.48
C LYS A 15 -3.11 5.56 1.98
N LEU A 16 -3.14 4.50 1.18
CA LEU A 16 -3.39 4.59 -0.26
C LEU A 16 -4.77 5.21 -0.56
N ALA A 17 -5.80 4.81 0.18
CA ALA A 17 -7.13 5.40 0.03
C ALA A 17 -7.14 6.91 0.33
N LEU A 18 -6.44 7.35 1.38
CA LEU A 18 -6.29 8.77 1.72
C LEU A 18 -5.47 9.55 0.68
N LEU A 19 -4.60 8.87 -0.08
CA LEU A 19 -3.86 9.44 -1.21
C LEU A 19 -4.69 9.50 -2.50
N GLY A 20 -5.97 9.13 -2.45
CA GLY A 20 -6.90 9.21 -3.58
C GLY A 20 -6.98 7.94 -4.44
N ALA A 21 -6.37 6.82 -4.00
CA ALA A 21 -6.38 5.56 -4.75
C ALA A 21 -7.71 4.78 -4.61
N VAL A 22 -8.83 5.48 -4.39
CA VAL A 22 -10.18 4.90 -4.34
C VAL A 22 -10.90 5.25 -5.62
N GLY A 23 -11.35 4.22 -6.35
CA GLY A 23 -12.13 4.37 -7.58
C GLY A 23 -11.32 4.79 -8.82
N GLN A 24 -10.05 5.18 -8.66
CA GLN A 24 -9.15 5.51 -9.75
C GLN A 24 -7.69 5.20 -9.41
N PRO A 25 -6.85 4.86 -10.41
CA PRO A 25 -5.41 4.74 -10.24
C PRO A 25 -4.79 6.08 -9.81
N VAL A 26 -3.79 6.03 -8.94
CA VAL A 26 -3.01 7.21 -8.53
C VAL A 26 -1.55 7.01 -8.89
N LYS A 27 -0.94 8.04 -9.49
CA LYS A 27 0.51 8.09 -9.66
C LYS A 27 1.16 8.40 -8.32
N LEU A 28 1.81 7.39 -7.74
CA LEU A 28 2.45 7.48 -6.43
C LEU A 28 3.90 7.03 -6.52
N SER A 29 4.83 7.84 -5.99
CA SER A 29 6.22 7.42 -5.84
C SER A 29 6.40 6.60 -4.56
N SER A 30 7.34 5.65 -4.56
CA SER A 30 7.68 4.87 -3.36
C SER A 30 8.17 5.75 -2.21
N VAL A 31 8.79 6.90 -2.51
CA VAL A 31 9.23 7.89 -1.51
C VAL A 31 8.02 8.53 -0.83
N HIS A 32 7.06 9.03 -1.61
CA HIS A 32 5.85 9.64 -1.06
C HIS A 32 5.03 8.62 -0.25
N PHE A 33 4.95 7.37 -0.72
CA PHE A 33 4.30 6.32 0.06
C PHE A 33 5.03 6.02 1.38
N ALA A 34 6.37 5.97 1.36
CA ALA A 34 7.19 5.74 2.54
C ALA A 34 6.99 6.81 3.62
N GLU A 35 6.89 8.07 3.22
CA GLU A 35 6.55 9.19 4.10
C GLU A 35 5.15 8.99 4.71
N ALA A 36 4.15 8.64 3.88
CA ALA A 36 2.77 8.44 4.33
C ALA A 36 2.61 7.31 5.38
N ILE A 37 3.45 6.28 5.30
CA ILE A 37 3.48 5.16 6.24
C ILE A 37 4.56 5.29 7.33
N LYS A 38 5.33 6.38 7.35
CA LYS A 38 6.45 6.62 8.27
C LYS A 38 7.45 5.47 8.30
N SER A 39 7.90 5.04 7.12
CA SER A 39 8.82 3.92 6.97
C SER A 39 9.92 4.22 5.96
N SER A 40 10.87 3.29 5.79
CA SER A 40 11.88 3.40 4.74
C SER A 40 11.28 3.11 3.36
N VAL A 41 11.89 3.67 2.31
CA VAL A 41 11.49 3.43 0.91
C VAL A 41 11.50 1.93 0.57
N GLN A 42 12.46 1.18 1.10
CA GLN A 42 12.54 -0.27 0.91
C GLN A 42 11.33 -0.99 1.54
N THR A 43 10.95 -0.62 2.76
CA THR A 43 9.79 -1.22 3.46
C THR A 43 8.49 -0.84 2.76
N ALA A 44 8.36 0.41 2.33
CA ALA A 44 7.22 0.88 1.54
C ALA A 44 7.07 0.10 0.23
N GLY A 45 8.16 -0.11 -0.50
CA GLY A 45 8.19 -0.93 -1.70
C GLY A 45 7.77 -2.38 -1.44
N ARG A 46 8.25 -2.99 -0.35
CA ARG A 46 7.86 -4.35 0.05
C ARG A 46 6.36 -4.44 0.37
N ARG A 47 5.80 -3.46 1.09
CA ARG A 47 4.37 -3.44 1.42
C ARG A 47 3.49 -3.29 0.18
N LEU A 48 3.87 -2.41 -0.76
CA LEU A 48 3.19 -2.33 -2.05
C LEU A 48 3.27 -3.67 -2.80
N GLN A 49 4.41 -4.37 -2.66
CA GLN A 49 4.57 -5.68 -3.26
C GLN A 49 3.64 -6.74 -2.72
N GLU A 50 3.55 -6.81 -1.39
CA GLU A 50 2.66 -7.70 -0.68
C GLU A 50 1.19 -7.40 -1.01
N LEU A 51 0.79 -6.13 -1.00
CA LEU A 51 -0.58 -5.74 -1.32
C LEU A 51 -1.01 -6.16 -2.73
N GLU A 52 -0.13 -6.05 -3.73
CA GLU A 52 -0.45 -6.56 -5.08
C GLU A 52 -0.51 -8.09 -5.11
N ARG A 53 0.47 -8.75 -4.48
CA ARG A 53 0.52 -10.22 -4.45
C ARG A 53 -0.73 -10.83 -3.82
N GLU A 54 -1.27 -10.19 -2.78
CA GLU A 54 -2.51 -10.60 -2.12
C GLU A 54 -3.78 -10.11 -2.84
N GLY A 55 -3.64 -9.36 -3.95
CA GLY A 55 -4.76 -8.91 -4.79
C GLY A 55 -5.53 -7.70 -4.25
N PHE A 56 -4.97 -6.95 -3.30
CA PHE A 56 -5.64 -5.77 -2.74
C PHE A 56 -5.44 -4.49 -3.57
N VAL A 57 -4.38 -4.43 -4.38
CA VAL A 57 -4.09 -3.32 -5.29
C VAL A 57 -3.57 -3.87 -6.61
N HIS A 58 -3.68 -3.06 -7.66
CA HIS A 58 -3.00 -3.29 -8.94
C HIS A 58 -2.08 -2.11 -9.22
N ARG A 59 -0.89 -2.39 -9.75
CA ARG A 59 0.14 -1.39 -10.04
C ARG A 59 0.62 -1.47 -11.47
#